data_AF-A0A4R9GCV3-F1
#
_entry.id   AF-A0A4R9GCV3-F1
#
_cell.length_a   1.000
_cell.length_b   1.000
_cell.length_c   1.000
_cell.angle_alpha   90.00
_cell.angle_beta   90.00
_cell.angle_gamma   90.00
#
_symmetry.space_group_name_H-M   'P 1'
#
loop_
_entity.id
_entity.type
_entity.pdbx_description
1 polymer ?
#
loop_
_entity_poly.entity_id
_entity_poly.type
_entity_poly.pdbx_seq_one_letter_code
_entity_poly.pdbx_strand_id
1 'polypeptide(L)'
;MSSPVEEIVSVTEQLKEVQKALDLFKEKQQKRESASDAAIEFVEKASLVLDRAERKEILLTDDQRRRIRNNLLKIRSSLVRNIENS
;
A
#
# COMPACT_ATOMS: atom_id res chain seq x y z
N MET A 1 25.84 -0.52 9.41
CA MET A 1 24.71 -1.40 9.74
C MET A 1 23.72 -0.55 10.51
N SER A 2 22.49 -0.39 10.02
CA SER A 2 21.43 0.29 10.79
C SER A 2 21.09 -0.53 12.03
N SER A 3 20.78 0.14 13.13
CA SER A 3 20.35 -0.53 14.36
C SER A 3 19.02 -1.26 14.14
N PRO A 4 18.77 -2.44 14.75
CA PRO A 4 17.46 -3.10 14.70
C PRO A 4 16.30 -2.17 15.08
N VAL A 5 16.54 -1.18 15.96
CA VAL A 5 15.54 -0.17 16.36
C VAL A 5 15.24 0.80 15.21
N GLU A 6 16.26 1.24 14.46
CA GLU A 6 16.10 2.13 13.31
C GLU A 6 15.33 1.42 12.18
N GLU A 7 15.58 0.12 11.99
CA GLU A 7 14.86 -0.70 11.02
C GLU A 7 13.37 -0.85 11.40
N ILE A 8 13.08 -1.12 12.68
CA ILE A 8 11.68 -1.21 13.18
C ILE A 8 10.94 0.12 12.97
N VAL A 9 11.59 1.26 13.27
CA VAL A 9 10.99 2.59 13.03
C VAL A 9 10.76 2.80 11.53
N SER A 10 11.74 2.46 10.68
CA SER A 10 11.62 2.59 9.22
C SER A 10 10.49 1.73 8.63
N VAL A 11 10.33 0.49 9.10
CA VAL A 11 9.23 -0.39 8.67
C VAL A 11 7.89 0.14 9.15
N THR A 12 7.83 0.63 10.39
CA THR A 12 6.60 1.21 10.96
C THR A 12 6.15 2.43 10.17
N GLU A 13 7.06 3.34 9.83
CA GLU A 13 6.77 4.52 9.00
C GLU A 13 6.23 4.12 7.61
N GLN A 14 6.89 3.16 6.94
CA GLN A 14 6.42 2.66 5.64
C GLN A 14 5.02 2.06 5.70
N LEU A 15 4.73 1.26 6.74
CA LEU A 15 3.40 0.68 6.92
C LEU A 15 2.34 1.74 7.21
N LYS A 16 2.67 2.79 7.98
CA LYS A 16 1.77 3.94 8.20
C LYS A 16 1.46 4.67 6.90
N GLU A 17 2.46 4.88 6.04
CA GLU A 17 2.24 5.54 4.75
C GLU A 17 1.34 4.72 3.81
N VAL A 18 1.54 3.39 3.76
CA VAL A 18 0.65 2.47 3.02
C VAL A 18 -0.77 2.54 3.57
N GLN A 19 -0.92 2.55 4.90
CA GLN A 19 -2.23 2.63 5.55
C GLN A 19 -2.92 3.97 5.27
N LYS A 20 -2.19 5.09 5.32
CA LYS A 20 -2.73 6.42 5.02
C LYS A 20 -3.24 6.52 3.57
N ALA A 21 -2.50 5.98 2.60
CA ALA A 21 -2.94 5.95 1.21
C ALA A 21 -4.21 5.07 1.03
N LEU A 22 -4.27 3.94 1.73
CA LEU A 22 -5.44 3.07 1.71
C LEU A 22 -6.69 3.76 2.29
N ASP A 23 -6.52 4.50 3.38
CA ASP A 23 -7.62 5.20 4.03
C ASP A 23 -8.14 6.37 3.18
N LEU A 24 -7.24 7.13 2.54
CA LEU A 24 -7.61 8.16 1.58
C LEU A 24 -8.40 7.59 0.40
N PHE A 25 -7.96 6.46 -0.16
CA PHE A 25 -8.69 5.77 -1.22
C PHE A 25 -10.12 5.42 -0.78
N LYS A 26 -10.27 4.83 0.41
CA LYS A 26 -11.59 4.47 0.97
C LYS A 26 -12.47 5.68 1.21
N GLU A 27 -11.91 6.76 1.74
CA GLU A 27 -12.64 8.01 1.99
C GLU A 27 -13.19 8.59 0.69
N LYS A 28 -12.37 8.66 -0.36
CA LYS A 28 -12.80 9.15 -1.68
C LYS A 28 -13.90 8.28 -2.30
N GLN A 29 -13.78 6.95 -2.18
CA GLN A 29 -14.84 6.03 -2.60
C GLN A 29 -16.16 6.29 -1.85
N GLN A 30 -16.11 6.50 -0.53
CA GLN A 30 -17.30 6.80 0.27
C GLN A 30 -17.94 8.14 -0.14
N LYS A 31 -17.12 9.15 -0.46
CA LYS A 31 -17.58 10.47 -0.92
C LYS A 31 -18.01 10.51 -2.40
N ARG A 32 -17.89 9.39 -3.14
CA ARG A 32 -18.09 9.31 -4.59
C ARG A 32 -17.22 10.30 -5.38
N GLU A 33 -16.04 10.60 -4.85
CA GLU A 33 -15.02 11.38 -5.53
C GLU A 33 -14.16 10.50 -6.43
N SER A 34 -13.46 11.10 -7.40
CA SER A 34 -12.38 10.39 -8.09
C SER A 34 -11.35 9.93 -7.07
N ALA A 35 -11.15 8.61 -7.01
CA ALA A 35 -10.20 7.95 -6.13
C ALA A 35 -8.94 7.45 -6.88
N SER A 36 -8.81 7.79 -8.17
CA SER A 36 -7.75 7.27 -9.04
C SER A 36 -6.35 7.61 -8.52
N ASP A 37 -6.11 8.87 -8.15
CA ASP A 37 -4.80 9.31 -7.64
C ASP A 37 -4.44 8.62 -6.33
N ALA A 38 -5.40 8.51 -5.40
CA ALA A 38 -5.20 7.81 -4.13
C ALA A 38 -4.99 6.30 -4.32
N ALA A 39 -5.64 5.70 -5.32
CA ALA A 39 -5.43 4.31 -5.70
C ALA A 39 -4.03 4.08 -6.29
N ILE A 40 -3.54 4.99 -7.15
CA ILE A 40 -2.19 4.96 -7.70
C ILE A 40 -1.16 5.07 -6.57
N GLU A 41 -1.31 6.05 -5.68
CA GLU A 41 -0.41 6.25 -4.54
C GLU A 41 -0.35 5.01 -3.63
N PHE A 42 -1.51 4.40 -3.35
CA PHE A 42 -1.55 3.15 -2.59
C PHE A 42 -0.80 2.03 -3.33
N VAL A 43 -1.04 1.86 -4.63
CA VAL A 43 -0.40 0.81 -5.44
C VAL A 43 1.12 0.96 -5.43
N GLU A 44 1.64 2.17 -5.61
CA GLU A 44 3.08 2.46 -5.61
C GLU A 44 3.71 2.13 -4.26
N LYS A 45 3.16 2.68 -3.16
CA LYS A 45 3.69 2.46 -1.81
C LYS A 45 3.61 0.99 -1.39
N ALA A 46 2.48 0.34 -1.64
CA ALA A 46 2.29 -1.07 -1.31
C ALA A 46 3.24 -1.97 -2.12
N SER A 47 3.46 -1.67 -3.40
CA SER A 47 4.40 -2.44 -4.25
C SER A 47 5.84 -2.27 -3.74
N LEU A 48 6.26 -1.03 -3.43
CA LEU A 48 7.60 -0.77 -2.89
C LEU A 48 7.86 -1.53 -1.58
N VAL A 49 6.92 -1.49 -0.64
CA VAL A 49 7.06 -2.20 0.64
C VAL A 49 7.16 -3.72 0.43
N LEU A 50 6.39 -4.28 -0.50
CA LEU A 50 6.48 -5.70 -0.82
C LEU A 50 7.81 -6.08 -1.49
N ASP A 51 8.30 -5.26 -2.44
CA ASP A 51 9.57 -5.49 -3.13
C ASP A 51 10.75 -5.44 -2.16
N ARG A 52 10.77 -4.46 -1.25
CA ARG A 52 11.80 -4.37 -0.20
C ARG A 52 11.77 -5.57 0.73
N ALA A 53 10.57 -6.06 1.08
CA ALA A 53 10.43 -7.26 1.89
C ALA A 53 10.90 -8.54 1.15
N GLU A 54 10.71 -8.61 -0.16
CA GLU A 54 11.19 -9.71 -1.00
C GLU A 54 12.72 -9.72 -1.13
N ARG A 55 13.33 -8.53 -1.22
CA ARG A 55 14.78 -8.33 -1.20
C ARG A 55 15.42 -8.50 0.20
N LYS A 56 14.62 -8.82 1.22
CA LYS A 56 15.04 -8.94 2.63
C LYS A 56 15.67 -7.64 3.18
N GLU A 57 15.30 -6.50 2.62
CA GLU A 57 15.70 -5.17 3.12
C GLU A 57 14.86 -4.74 4.32
N ILE A 58 13.66 -5.32 4.45
CA ILE A 58 12.79 -5.15 5.60
C ILE A 58 12.15 -6.48 5.98
N LEU A 59 11.80 -6.62 7.26
CA LEU A 59 11.00 -7.73 7.75
C LEU A 59 9.53 -7.32 7.88
N LEU A 60 8.66 -8.09 7.24
CA LEU A 60 7.21 -8.01 7.43
C LEU A 60 6.74 -9.33 8.04
N THR A 61 5.74 -9.25 8.92
CA THR A 61 5.02 -10.45 9.35
C THR A 61 4.18 -11.00 8.19
N ASP A 62 3.85 -12.29 8.25
CA ASP A 62 3.02 -12.93 7.24
C ASP A 62 1.64 -12.27 7.12
N ASP A 63 1.06 -11.80 8.24
CA ASP A 63 -0.21 -11.09 8.22
C ASP A 63 -0.11 -9.71 7.55
N GLN A 64 0.95 -8.94 7.83
CA GLN A 64 1.21 -7.67 7.16
C GLN A 64 1.33 -7.87 5.65
N ARG A 65 2.17 -8.83 5.23
CA ARG A 65 2.38 -9.17 3.82
C ARG A 65 1.07 -9.58 3.13
N ARG A 66 0.27 -10.43 3.79
CA ARG A 66 -1.03 -10.90 3.28
C ARG A 66 -2.02 -9.74 3.11
N ARG A 67 -2.13 -8.84 4.09
CA ARG A 67 -3.05 -7.69 4.03
C ARG A 67 -2.67 -6.73 2.91
N ILE A 68 -1.39 -6.40 2.77
CA ILE A 68 -0.92 -5.49 1.71
C ILE A 68 -1.25 -6.07 0.33
N ARG A 69 -0.92 -7.34 0.09
CA ARG A 69 -1.23 -8.02 -1.19
C ARG A 69 -2.73 -8.05 -1.51
N ASN A 70 -3.56 -8.36 -0.53
CA ASN A 70 -5.01 -8.42 -0.72
C ASN A 70 -5.60 -7.05 -1.09
N ASN A 71 -5.14 -5.98 -0.44
CA ASN A 71 -5.58 -4.62 -0.77
C ASN A 71 -5.06 -4.19 -2.15
N LEU A 72 -3.81 -4.53 -2.48
CA LEU A 72 -3.21 -4.25 -3.79
C LEU A 72 -4.01 -4.87 -4.93
N LEU A 73 -4.37 -6.16 -4.80
CA LEU A 73 -5.16 -6.87 -5.81
C LEU A 73 -6.54 -6.22 -6.01
N LYS A 74 -7.22 -5.86 -4.92
CA LYS A 74 -8.54 -5.20 -4.97
C LYS A 74 -8.48 -3.84 -5.65
N ILE A 75 -7.49 -3.01 -5.27
CA ILE A 75 -7.38 -1.64 -5.78
C ILE A 75 -6.93 -1.63 -7.24
N ARG A 76 -5.97 -2.48 -7.64
CA ARG A 76 -5.61 -2.64 -9.07
C ARG A 76 -6.81 -3.06 -9.91
N SER A 77 -7.61 -4.00 -9.42
CA SER A 77 -8.84 -4.41 -10.11
C SER A 77 -9.84 -3.26 -10.25
N SER A 78 -9.94 -2.38 -9.24
CA SER A 78 -10.78 -1.19 -9.30
C SER A 78 -10.27 -0.16 -10.31
N LEU A 79 -8.95 0.02 -10.41
CA LEU A 79 -8.34 0.94 -11.38
C LEU A 79 -8.60 0.50 -12.82
N VAL A 80 -8.41 -0.78 -13.13
CA VAL A 80 -8.66 -1.32 -14.48
C VAL A 80 -10.12 -1.09 -14.89
N ARG A 81 -11.08 -1.38 -14.01
CA ARG A 81 -12.50 -1.14 -14.30
C ARG A 81 -12.82 0.34 -14.51
N ASN A 82 -12.18 1.25 -13.79
CA ASN A 82 -12.43 2.68 -13.99
C ASN A 82 -11.86 3.17 -15.33
N ILE A 83 -10.72 2.64 -15.76
CA ILE A 83 -10.10 2.95 -17.06
C ILE A 83 -10.96 2.43 -18.22
N GLU A 84 -11.51 1.22 -18.11
CA GLU A 84 -12.38 0.64 -19.15
C GLU A 84 -13.72 1.38 -19.33
N ASN A 85 -14.15 2.14 -18.31
CA ASN A 85 -15.41 2.88 -18.30
C ASN A 85 -15.26 4.40 -18.55
N SER A 86 -14.03 4.88 -18.78
CA SER A 86 -13.73 6.30 -19.09
C SER A 86 -13.59 6.53 -20.59
#